data_AF-A0A8D0GCW8-F1
#
_entry.id   AF-A0A8D0GCW8-F1
#
_cell.length_a   1.000
_cell.length_b   1.000
_cell.length_c   1.000
_cell.angle_alpha   90.00
_cell.angle_beta   90.00
_cell.angle_gamma   90.00
#
_symmetry.space_group_name_H-M   'P 1'
#
loop_
_entity.id
_entity.type
_entity.pdbx_description
1 polymer ?
#
loop_
_entity_poly.entity_id
_entity_poly.type
_entity_poly.pdbx_seq_one_letter_code
_entity_poly.pdbx_strand_id
1 'polypeptide(L)'
;MAWALLLLMLLTYCSDSSSQQLLSQKPSELVSPGGTVTLSCILSSGAIGDDNYPFWLQQRQGSVPRLLVYTTSTRPTGVPECFTGSRSGNTMSLTITGALAEDDADYYCSVWTGSARHSDSVRWGSETKTHPVTLLE
;
A
#
# COMPACT_ATOMS: atom_id res chain seq x y z
N MET A 1 9.27 27.75 41.29
CA MET A 1 9.74 26.63 40.41
C MET A 1 8.55 25.80 39.92
N ALA A 2 7.56 26.45 39.28
CA ALA A 2 6.43 25.78 38.63
C ALA A 2 6.47 25.92 37.09
N TRP A 3 7.31 26.84 36.61
CA TRP A 3 7.51 27.13 35.19
C TRP A 3 8.17 25.95 34.44
N ALA A 4 9.05 25.19 35.11
CA ALA A 4 9.64 23.98 34.53
C ALA A 4 8.60 22.87 34.28
N LEU A 5 7.60 22.75 35.17
CA LEU A 5 6.49 21.81 35.00
C LEU A 5 5.54 22.27 33.88
N LEU A 6 5.28 23.57 33.78
CA LEU A 6 4.51 24.16 32.66
C LEU A 6 5.20 23.96 31.31
N LEU A 7 6.53 24.11 31.25
CA LEU A 7 7.31 23.82 30.04
C LEU A 7 7.30 22.33 29.70
N LEU A 8 7.38 21.44 30.70
CA LEU A 8 7.26 20.00 30.48
C LEU A 8 5.87 19.63 29.91
N MET A 9 4.80 20.24 30.43
CA MET A 9 3.43 20.03 29.95
C MET A 9 3.20 20.61 28.54
N LEU A 10 3.92 21.67 28.18
CA LEU A 10 3.90 22.26 26.84
C LEU A 10 4.68 21.41 25.82
N LEU A 11 5.77 20.76 26.26
CA LEU A 11 6.57 19.83 25.46
C LEU A 11 5.86 18.48 25.23
N THR A 12 5.04 18.02 26.18
CA THR A 12 4.22 16.80 26.04
C THR A 12 2.91 17.04 25.28
N TYR A 13 2.61 18.27 24.88
CA TYR A 13 1.47 18.63 24.03
C TYR A 13 1.83 18.60 22.53
N CYS A 14 2.86 17.84 22.15
CA CYS A 14 2.98 17.37 20.77
C CYS A 14 1.88 16.35 20.55
N SER A 15 0.75 16.81 20.02
CA SER A 15 -0.33 15.93 19.59
C SER A 15 0.24 14.93 18.58
N ASP A 16 0.21 13.64 18.93
CA ASP A 16 0.39 12.55 17.97
C ASP A 16 -0.74 12.69 16.94
N SER A 17 -0.46 13.40 15.85
CA SER A 17 -1.33 13.38 14.68
C SER A 17 -1.25 11.98 14.09
N SER A 18 -2.23 11.12 14.39
CA SER A 18 -2.35 9.80 13.78
C SER A 18 -2.64 9.96 12.29
N SER A 19 -1.60 10.13 11.48
CA SER A 19 -1.71 10.05 10.03
C SER A 19 -1.92 8.59 9.64
N GLN A 20 -2.97 8.28 8.87
CA GLN A 20 -3.16 6.95 8.30
C GLN A 20 -2.03 6.65 7.32
N GLN A 21 -1.07 5.81 7.72
CA GLN A 21 0.04 5.37 6.89
C GLN A 21 -0.19 3.95 6.39
N LEU A 22 0.26 3.69 5.16
CA LEU A 22 0.30 2.35 4.60
C LEU A 22 1.68 1.74 4.91
N LEU A 23 1.72 0.46 5.24
CA LEU A 23 2.92 -0.25 5.64
C LEU A 23 3.02 -1.48 4.76
N SER A 24 4.06 -1.58 3.91
CA SER A 24 4.32 -2.83 3.21
C SER A 24 4.73 -3.88 4.23
N GLN A 25 4.08 -5.04 4.21
CA GLN A 25 4.70 -6.22 4.78
C GLN A 25 5.89 -6.63 3.91
N LYS A 26 6.82 -7.38 4.48
CA LYS A 26 8.02 -7.82 3.76
C LYS A 26 7.79 -9.21 3.14
N PRO A 27 7.61 -9.31 1.81
CA PRO A 27 8.07 -10.46 1.07
C PRO A 27 9.34 -10.03 0.33
N SER A 28 10.50 -10.30 0.91
CA SER A 28 11.71 -10.42 0.09
C SER A 28 11.82 -11.89 -0.27
N GLU A 29 10.92 -12.33 -1.16
CA GLU A 29 10.94 -13.69 -1.68
C GLU A 29 11.49 -13.69 -3.10
N LEU A 30 12.51 -14.50 -3.31
CA LEU A 30 12.95 -14.90 -4.63
C LEU A 30 11.90 -15.86 -5.18
N VAL A 31 11.33 -15.53 -6.32
CA VAL A 31 10.24 -16.31 -6.92
C VAL A 31 10.83 -17.16 -8.05
N SER A 32 10.59 -18.46 -8.05
CA SER A 32 10.95 -19.28 -9.21
C SER A 32 10.03 -18.93 -10.38
N PRO A 33 10.50 -18.99 -11.65
CA PRO A 33 9.65 -18.83 -12.81
C PRO A 33 8.43 -19.77 -12.74
N GLY A 34 7.23 -19.23 -12.96
CA GLY A 34 5.97 -19.97 -12.80
C GLY A 34 5.48 -20.12 -11.34
N GLY A 35 6.22 -19.58 -10.37
CA GLY A 35 5.86 -19.55 -8.96
C GLY A 35 4.69 -18.61 -8.65
N THR A 36 4.26 -18.62 -7.39
CA THR A 36 3.22 -17.71 -6.88
C THR A 36 3.79 -16.87 -5.76
N VAL A 37 3.55 -15.57 -5.80
CA VAL A 37 3.94 -14.62 -4.74
C VAL A 37 2.74 -13.82 -4.30
N THR A 38 2.69 -13.49 -3.00
CA THR A 38 1.68 -12.61 -2.44
C THR A 38 2.35 -11.42 -1.75
N LEU A 39 2.07 -10.23 -2.27
CA LEU A 39 2.45 -8.95 -1.70
C LEU A 39 1.33 -8.47 -0.78
N SER A 40 1.67 -7.81 0.33
CA SER A 40 0.67 -7.32 1.29
C SER A 40 1.02 -5.94 1.83
N CYS A 41 0.00 -5.11 1.98
CA CYS A 41 0.09 -3.79 2.60
C CYS A 41 -0.96 -3.63 3.70
N ILE A 42 -0.51 -3.13 4.85
CA ILE A 42 -1.34 -2.89 6.03
C ILE A 42 -1.57 -1.40 6.19
N LEU A 43 -2.83 -1.01 6.35
CA LEU A 43 -3.19 0.33 6.81
C LEU A 43 -3.03 0.40 8.33
N SER A 44 -2.19 1.33 8.80
CA SER A 44 -1.85 1.50 10.22
C SER A 44 -3.05 1.80 11.12
N SER A 45 -4.10 2.42 10.60
CA SER A 45 -5.35 2.62 11.33
C SER A 45 -6.56 2.65 10.39
N GLY A 46 -7.68 2.09 10.86
CA GLY A 46 -8.91 1.93 10.07
C GLY A 46 -8.98 0.58 9.35
N ALA A 47 -9.96 0.46 8.46
CA ALA A 47 -10.13 -0.71 7.58
C ALA A 47 -9.99 -0.24 6.12
N ILE A 48 -9.56 -1.14 5.25
CA ILE A 48 -9.53 -0.87 3.82
C ILE A 48 -10.92 -1.22 3.28
N GLY A 49 -11.67 -0.22 2.86
CA GLY A 49 -12.91 -0.36 2.11
C GLY A 49 -12.74 0.02 0.64
N ASP A 50 -13.70 -0.37 -0.21
CA ASP A 50 -13.71 0.03 -1.62
C ASP A 50 -13.97 1.53 -1.80
N ASP A 51 -14.59 2.16 -0.80
CA ASP A 51 -14.76 3.61 -0.67
C ASP A 51 -13.44 4.36 -0.45
N ASN A 52 -12.41 3.65 0.03
CA ASN A 52 -11.05 4.16 0.13
C ASN A 52 -10.25 3.95 -1.16
N TYR A 53 -10.86 3.48 -2.26
CA TYR A 53 -10.20 3.26 -3.55
C TYR A 53 -8.82 2.60 -3.44
N PRO A 54 -8.71 1.37 -2.90
CA PRO A 54 -7.44 0.65 -2.84
C PRO A 54 -6.99 0.27 -4.24
N PHE A 55 -5.71 0.48 -4.55
CA PHE A 55 -5.12 0.06 -5.82
C PHE A 55 -3.66 -0.39 -5.73
N TRP A 56 -3.25 -1.15 -6.74
CA TRP A 56 -1.92 -1.70 -6.92
C TRP A 56 -1.31 -1.20 -8.23
N LEU A 57 -0.07 -0.71 -8.15
CA LEU A 57 0.74 -0.34 -9.30
C LEU A 57 1.94 -1.26 -9.44
N GLN A 58 2.39 -1.45 -10.67
CA GLN A 58 3.66 -2.08 -11.02
C GLN A 58 4.53 -1.07 -11.75
N GLN A 59 5.79 -0.97 -11.36
CA GLN A 59 6.79 -0.16 -12.02
C GLN A 59 8.00 -1.02 -12.37
N ARG A 60 8.15 -1.31 -13.65
CA ARG A 60 9.38 -1.92 -14.19
C ARG A 60 10.49 -0.87 -14.23
N GLN A 61 11.74 -1.31 -14.12
CA GLN A 61 12.89 -0.42 -14.20
C GLN A 61 12.85 0.41 -15.50
N GLY A 62 12.98 1.74 -15.37
CA GLY A 62 12.93 2.65 -16.51
C GLY A 62 11.54 2.86 -17.15
N SER A 63 10.48 2.30 -16.57
CA SER A 63 9.11 2.44 -17.06
C SER A 63 8.25 3.31 -16.13
N VAL A 64 7.16 3.85 -16.67
CA VAL A 64 6.14 4.54 -15.88
C VAL A 64 5.31 3.53 -15.08
N PRO A 65 4.83 3.88 -13.88
CA PRO A 65 3.93 3.02 -13.11
C PRO A 65 2.66 2.66 -13.91
N ARG A 66 2.29 1.39 -13.85
CA ARG A 66 1.11 0.81 -14.49
C ARG A 66 0.12 0.32 -13.44
N LEU A 67 -1.16 0.65 -13.60
CA LEU A 67 -2.23 0.13 -12.75
C LEU A 67 -2.50 -1.35 -13.03
N LEU A 68 -2.48 -2.17 -11.98
CA LEU A 68 -2.77 -3.61 -12.05
C LEU A 68 -4.17 -3.94 -11.54
N VAL A 69 -4.48 -3.49 -10.33
CA VAL A 69 -5.76 -3.77 -9.66
C VAL A 69 -6.24 -2.51 -8.96
N TYR A 70 -7.53 -2.23 -9.02
CA TYR A 70 -8.20 -1.16 -8.28
C TYR A 70 -9.50 -1.67 -7.67
N THR A 71 -10.04 -0.96 -6.69
CA THR A 71 -11.27 -1.37 -5.97
C THR A 71 -11.17 -2.83 -5.55
N THR A 72 -10.06 -3.14 -4.87
CA THR A 72 -9.70 -4.45 -4.30
C THR A 72 -9.37 -5.55 -5.31
N SER A 73 -10.22 -5.82 -6.29
CA SER A 73 -10.11 -6.99 -7.17
C SER A 73 -10.40 -6.69 -8.66
N THR A 74 -10.66 -5.42 -9.01
CA THR A 74 -10.98 -5.04 -10.38
C THR A 74 -9.71 -4.80 -11.18
N ARG A 75 -9.57 -5.47 -12.33
CA ARG A 75 -8.44 -5.30 -13.25
C ARG A 75 -8.81 -4.37 -14.41
N PRO A 76 -7.97 -3.38 -14.77
CA PRO A 76 -8.09 -2.66 -16.02
C PRO A 76 -7.96 -3.58 -17.24
N THR A 77 -8.55 -3.18 -18.37
CA THR A 77 -8.39 -3.90 -19.64
C THR A 77 -6.91 -4.03 -20.03
N GLY A 78 -6.50 -5.23 -20.45
CA GLY A 78 -5.13 -5.53 -20.86
C GLY A 78 -4.18 -5.91 -19.72
N VAL A 79 -4.62 -5.88 -18.46
CA VAL A 79 -3.86 -6.47 -17.34
C VAL A 79 -4.08 -7.99 -17.31
N PRO A 80 -3.02 -8.81 -17.26
CA PRO A 80 -3.14 -10.27 -17.20
C PRO A 80 -3.95 -10.79 -16.00
N GLU A 81 -4.55 -11.97 -16.15
CA GLU A 81 -5.32 -12.63 -15.08
C GLU A 81 -4.45 -13.16 -13.93
N CYS A 82 -3.13 -13.27 -14.13
CA CYS A 82 -2.20 -13.69 -13.08
C CYS A 82 -2.19 -12.74 -11.87
N PHE A 83 -2.60 -11.49 -12.06
CA PHE A 83 -2.73 -10.50 -10.99
C PHE A 83 -4.12 -10.58 -10.34
N THR A 84 -4.15 -10.94 -9.06
CA THR A 84 -5.39 -10.98 -8.27
C THR A 84 -5.23 -10.17 -7.01
N GLY A 85 -6.07 -9.14 -6.83
CA GLY A 85 -6.12 -8.39 -5.58
C GLY A 85 -7.16 -8.93 -4.62
N SER A 86 -6.89 -8.79 -3.32
CA SER A 86 -7.82 -9.11 -2.24
C SER A 86 -7.62 -8.17 -1.05
N ARG A 87 -8.55 -8.19 -0.10
CA ARG A 87 -8.41 -7.45 1.16
C ARG A 87 -9.05 -8.20 2.32
N SER A 88 -8.52 -7.99 3.51
CA SER A 88 -9.07 -8.45 4.77
C SER A 88 -8.78 -7.43 5.86
N GLY A 89 -9.83 -6.88 6.47
CA GLY A 89 -9.71 -5.86 7.51
C GLY A 89 -8.94 -4.63 7.03
N ASN A 90 -7.76 -4.40 7.59
CA ASN A 90 -6.85 -3.31 7.25
C ASN A 90 -5.73 -3.73 6.29
N THR A 91 -5.75 -4.95 5.77
CA THR A 91 -4.70 -5.49 4.89
C THR A 91 -5.25 -5.65 3.49
N MET A 92 -4.51 -5.18 2.49
CA MET A 92 -4.73 -5.48 1.08
C MET A 92 -3.59 -6.35 0.57
N SER A 93 -3.90 -7.28 -0.32
CA SER A 93 -2.92 -8.21 -0.88
C SER A 93 -3.03 -8.25 -2.39
N LEU A 94 -1.90 -8.46 -3.06
CA LEU A 94 -1.79 -8.75 -4.48
C LEU A 94 -1.11 -10.10 -4.64
N THR A 95 -1.82 -11.05 -5.23
CA THR A 95 -1.30 -12.37 -5.58
C THR A 95 -0.93 -12.37 -7.06
N ILE A 96 0.28 -12.80 -7.36
CA ILE A 96 0.81 -12.98 -8.72
C ILE A 96 1.03 -14.48 -8.90
N THR A 97 0.23 -15.13 -9.73
CA THR A 97 0.35 -16.58 -10.00
C THR A 97 1.05 -16.83 -11.32
N GLY A 98 2.00 -17.76 -11.37
CA GLY A 98 2.70 -18.06 -12.61
C GLY A 98 3.66 -16.95 -13.01
N ALA A 99 4.41 -16.40 -12.04
CA ALA A 99 5.26 -15.23 -12.24
C ALA A 99 6.23 -15.40 -13.43
N LEU A 100 6.24 -14.43 -14.32
CA LEU A 100 7.07 -14.38 -15.54
C LEU A 100 8.18 -13.34 -15.42
N ALA A 101 9.18 -13.40 -16.31
CA ALA A 101 10.28 -12.43 -16.38
C ALA A 101 9.80 -10.97 -16.39
N GLU A 102 8.60 -10.74 -16.92
CA GLU A 102 7.97 -9.44 -17.02
C GLU A 102 7.31 -8.94 -15.71
N ASP A 103 7.22 -9.81 -14.70
CA ASP A 103 6.71 -9.50 -13.37
C ASP A 103 7.82 -9.08 -12.39
N ASP A 104 9.09 -9.12 -12.82
CA ASP A 104 10.21 -8.54 -12.09
C ASP A 104 10.12 -7.00 -12.12
N ALA A 105 9.65 -6.44 -11.02
CA ALA A 105 9.29 -5.04 -10.90
C ALA A 105 9.18 -4.58 -9.44
N ASP A 106 9.16 -3.27 -9.26
CA ASP A 106 8.72 -2.64 -8.04
C ASP A 106 7.19 -2.56 -8.02
N TYR A 107 6.58 -2.93 -6.89
CA TYR A 107 5.13 -2.87 -6.71
C TYR A 107 4.78 -1.82 -5.66
N TYR A 108 3.65 -1.15 -5.85
CA TYR A 108 3.18 -0.10 -4.97
C TYR A 108 1.72 -0.36 -4.64
N CYS A 109 1.37 -0.16 -3.38
CA CYS A 109 0.01 -0.19 -2.91
C CYS A 109 -0.40 1.22 -2.47
N SER A 110 -1.65 1.58 -2.71
CA SER A 110 -2.18 2.86 -2.25
C SER A 110 -3.65 2.78 -1.90
N VAL A 111 -4.04 3.67 -0.99
CA VAL A 111 -5.42 3.90 -0.56
C VAL A 111 -5.68 5.39 -0.45
N TRP A 112 -6.93 5.79 -0.72
CA TRP A 112 -7.44 7.13 -0.51
C TRP A 112 -8.19 7.20 0.82
N THR A 113 -7.50 7.72 1.83
CA THR A 113 -8.01 7.80 3.21
C THR A 113 -8.78 9.11 3.38
N GLY A 114 -10.10 9.06 3.17
CA GLY A 114 -11.00 10.18 3.42
C GLY A 114 -11.90 9.90 4.61
N SER A 115 -11.61 10.48 5.78
CA SER A 115 -12.62 10.54 6.85
C SER A 115 -13.67 11.58 6.48
N ALA A 116 -14.90 11.15 6.21
CA ALA A 116 -16.02 12.06 6.04
C ALA A 116 -16.39 12.67 7.42
N ARG A 117 -15.89 13.88 7.74
CA ARG A 117 -16.64 15.03 8.29
C ARG A 117 -15.86 16.33 8.03
N HIS A 118 -16.55 17.33 7.49
CA HIS A 118 -16.09 18.66 7.07
C HIS A 118 -14.92 19.27 7.87
N SER A 119 -13.79 19.52 7.20
CA SER A 119 -13.07 20.81 7.14
C SER A 119 -11.78 20.64 6.32
N ASP A 120 -11.74 21.23 5.13
CA ASP A 120 -10.60 21.88 4.47
C ASP A 120 -9.19 21.23 4.47
N SER A 121 -9.04 19.95 4.80
CA SER A 121 -7.78 19.24 4.59
C SER A 121 -7.69 18.76 3.14
N VAL A 122 -6.80 19.40 2.38
CA VAL A 122 -6.33 18.90 1.09
C VAL A 122 -5.86 17.45 1.29
N ARG A 123 -6.57 16.51 0.67
CA ARG A 123 -6.42 15.06 0.84
C ARG A 123 -5.09 14.59 0.25
N TRP A 124 -4.33 13.82 1.02
CA TRP A 124 -3.20 13.04 0.54
C TRP A 124 -3.57 11.56 0.58
N GLY A 125 -3.40 10.84 -0.53
CA GLY A 125 -3.47 9.38 -0.53
C GLY A 125 -2.25 8.80 0.17
N SER A 126 -2.39 7.63 0.77
CA SER A 126 -1.26 6.91 1.36
C SER A 126 -0.75 5.92 0.33
N GLU A 127 0.48 6.11 -0.14
CA GLU A 127 1.16 5.20 -1.06
C GLU A 127 2.37 4.59 -0.35
N THR A 128 2.65 3.32 -0.61
CA THR A 128 3.85 2.67 -0.10
C THR A 128 4.38 1.68 -1.11
N LYS A 129 5.69 1.76 -1.35
CA LYS A 129 6.44 0.77 -2.14
C LYS A 129 6.54 -0.53 -1.35
N THR A 130 6.18 -1.64 -1.98
CA THR A 130 6.48 -2.96 -1.44
C THR A 130 7.88 -3.40 -1.83
N HIS A 131 8.37 -4.47 -1.21
CA HIS A 131 9.61 -5.06 -1.69
C HIS A 131 9.44 -5.54 -3.14
N PRO A 132 10.53 -5.45 -3.93
CA PRO A 132 10.52 -5.93 -5.31
C PRO A 132 10.28 -7.44 -5.32
N VAL A 133 9.59 -7.89 -6.36
CA VAL A 133 9.53 -9.31 -6.71
C VAL A 133 10.67 -9.57 -7.67
N THR A 134 11.61 -10.45 -7.30
CA THR A 134 12.77 -10.79 -8.15
C THR A 134 12.69 -12.27 -8.51
N LEU A 135 12.89 -12.59 -9.79
CA LEU A 135 12.89 -13.97 -10.24
C LEU A 135 14.25 -14.64 -10.07
N LEU A 136 14.23 -15.92 -9.70
CA LEU A 136 15.39 -16.80 -9.76
C LEU A 136 15.68 -17.15 -11.21
N GLU A 137 16.92 -16.93 -11.66
CA GLU A 137 17.42 -17.41 -12.94
C GLU A 137 17.62 -18.94 -12.97
#